data_AF-A0A927CIK8-F1
#
_entry.id   AF-A0A927CIK8-F1
#
_cell.length_a   1.000
_cell.length_b   1.000
_cell.length_c   1.000
_cell.angle_alpha   90.00
_cell.angle_beta   90.00
_cell.angle_gamma   90.00
#
_symmetry.space_group_name_H-M   'P 1'
#
loop_
_entity.id
_entity.type
_entity.pdbx_description
1 polymer ?
#
loop_
_entity_poly.entity_id
_entity_poly.type
_entity_poly.pdbx_seq_one_letter_code
_entity_poly.pdbx_strand_id
1 'polypeptide(L)'
;MSTTIQAMMPHASQFPSTCPRYPNVWFYVNTTLCPSYGAARDLVMRELETCIDMANDFGYSHNAEGCDAFARRRGLQPIHLGEDGARSHDHCVHLRFYYEALKSCQLVELDGIQYYQYAASVHYEVDRPRPLHPYVDECPHCGCTGEYASYQGAVTSVKNERVHDPLGAEIVVNGTIRGEKIVAFNGVSSLQERYKMRIEQFRPEREDMNTAVVAAVFLEDRR
;
A
#
# COMPACT_ATOMS: atom_id res chain seq x y z
N MET A 1 -14.52 -16.14 -3.37
CA MET A 1 -13.57 -15.91 -2.27
C MET A 1 -13.42 -14.42 -1.98
N SER A 2 -13.14 -13.56 -2.98
CA SER A 2 -13.05 -12.10 -2.80
C SER A 2 -14.25 -11.44 -2.07
N THR A 3 -15.50 -11.85 -2.37
CA THR A 3 -16.70 -11.32 -1.69
C THR A 3 -16.69 -11.57 -0.17
N THR A 4 -16.11 -12.69 0.28
CA THR A 4 -16.01 -13.04 1.70
C THR A 4 -14.99 -12.16 2.42
N ILE A 5 -13.85 -11.88 1.79
CA ILE A 5 -12.81 -11.01 2.35
C ILE A 5 -13.31 -9.57 2.45
N GLN A 6 -13.97 -9.06 1.41
CA GLN A 6 -14.48 -7.69 1.42
C GLN A 6 -15.55 -7.47 2.51
N ALA A 7 -16.32 -8.51 2.85
CA ALA A 7 -17.34 -8.44 3.89
C ALA A 7 -16.75 -8.29 5.31
N MET A 8 -15.53 -8.75 5.55
CA MET A 8 -14.89 -8.63 6.88
C MET A 8 -14.16 -7.30 7.08
N MET A 9 -13.92 -6.54 6.01
CA MET A 9 -13.28 -5.23 6.09
C MET A 9 -14.25 -4.18 6.66
N PRO A 10 -13.81 -3.28 7.55
CA PRO A 10 -14.67 -2.27 8.15
C PRO A 10 -15.21 -1.28 7.11
N HIS A 11 -16.30 -0.60 7.45
CA HIS A 11 -16.82 0.52 6.66
C HIS A 11 -15.84 1.70 6.67
N ALA A 12 -15.77 2.47 5.58
CA ALA A 12 -14.86 3.61 5.42
C ALA A 12 -15.00 4.64 6.55
N SER A 13 -16.19 4.75 7.14
CA SER A 13 -16.48 5.62 8.30
C SER A 13 -15.72 5.24 9.58
N GLN A 14 -15.08 4.07 9.62
CA GLN A 14 -14.18 3.68 10.72
C GLN A 14 -12.86 4.47 10.68
N PHE A 15 -12.47 4.96 9.50
CA PHE A 15 -11.25 5.76 9.32
C PHE A 15 -11.52 7.24 9.55
N PRO A 16 -10.48 8.03 9.89
CA PRO A 16 -10.60 9.48 10.01
C PRO A 16 -11.20 10.10 8.75
N SER A 17 -12.08 11.10 8.90
CA SER A 17 -12.73 11.79 7.77
C SER A 17 -11.75 12.52 6.84
N THR A 18 -10.52 12.73 7.30
CA THR A 18 -9.41 13.28 6.53
C THR A 18 -8.69 12.25 5.66
N CYS A 19 -9.01 10.95 5.83
CA CYS A 19 -8.49 9.87 5.00
C CYS A 19 -9.13 9.98 3.61
N PRO A 20 -8.37 10.32 2.55
CA PRO A 20 -8.95 10.63 1.26
C PRO A 20 -9.37 9.37 0.48
N ARG A 21 -8.80 8.21 0.83
CA ARG A 21 -8.95 6.96 0.08
C ARG A 21 -9.02 5.79 1.03
N TYR A 22 -9.89 4.82 0.71
CA TYR A 22 -9.97 3.57 1.45
C TYR A 22 -8.62 2.83 1.41
N PRO A 23 -8.11 2.32 2.55
CA PRO A 23 -6.85 1.57 2.56
C PRO A 23 -6.83 0.40 1.58
N ASN A 24 -5.80 0.33 0.75
CA ASN A 24 -5.68 -0.63 -0.35
C ASN A 24 -4.72 -1.78 -0.07
N VAL A 25 -4.00 -1.77 1.06
CA VAL A 25 -3.20 -2.92 1.53
C VAL A 25 -3.58 -3.26 2.96
N TRP A 26 -3.95 -4.52 3.19
CA TRP A 26 -4.42 -5.05 4.46
C TRP A 26 -3.53 -6.20 4.92
N PHE A 27 -3.12 -6.17 6.18
CA PHE A 27 -2.40 -7.26 6.83
C PHE A 27 -3.28 -7.90 7.89
N TYR A 28 -3.47 -9.21 7.77
CA TYR A 28 -4.18 -10.07 8.71
C TYR A 28 -3.17 -10.98 9.37
N VAL A 29 -2.84 -10.72 10.64
CA VAL A 29 -1.83 -11.47 11.39
C VAL A 29 -2.52 -12.44 12.32
N ASN A 30 -2.30 -13.74 12.12
CA ASN A 30 -2.87 -14.78 12.98
C ASN A 30 -2.50 -14.52 14.45
N THR A 31 -3.47 -14.62 15.35
CA THR A 31 -3.27 -14.40 16.78
C THR A 31 -2.28 -15.38 17.42
N THR A 32 -1.98 -16.51 16.78
CA THR A 32 -0.93 -17.44 17.23
C THR A 32 0.50 -16.94 17.00
N LEU A 33 0.71 -16.04 16.02
CA LEU A 33 2.02 -15.46 15.74
C LEU A 33 2.44 -14.40 16.75
N CYS A 34 1.47 -13.74 17.40
CA CYS A 34 1.71 -12.55 18.21
C CYS A 34 0.77 -12.53 19.43
N PRO A 35 1.29 -12.30 20.66
CA PRO A 35 0.47 -12.34 21.87
C PRO A 35 -0.49 -11.16 22.04
N SER A 36 -0.37 -10.10 21.22
CA SER A 36 -1.19 -8.89 21.32
C SER A 36 -1.25 -8.14 20.00
N TYR A 37 -2.21 -7.20 19.90
CA TYR A 37 -2.28 -6.25 18.78
C TYR A 37 -0.96 -5.49 18.62
N GLY A 38 -0.41 -4.91 19.69
CA GLY A 38 0.88 -4.20 19.63
C GLY A 38 2.01 -5.06 19.05
N ALA A 39 2.11 -6.33 19.47
CA ALA A 39 3.12 -7.25 18.94
C ALA A 39 2.91 -7.58 17.45
N ALA A 40 1.66 -7.71 17.00
CA ALA A 40 1.33 -7.94 15.60
C ALA A 40 1.62 -6.72 14.72
N ARG A 41 1.38 -5.50 15.22
CA ARG A 41 1.81 -4.26 14.56
C ARG A 41 3.32 -4.27 14.35
N ASP A 42 4.07 -4.51 15.42
CA ASP A 42 5.54 -4.50 15.38
C ASP A 42 6.09 -5.57 14.43
N LEU A 43 5.42 -6.74 14.34
CA LEU A 43 5.70 -7.77 13.35
C LEU A 43 5.56 -7.21 11.92
N VAL A 44 4.38 -6.67 11.56
CA VAL A 44 4.11 -6.15 10.21
C VAL A 44 5.13 -5.10 9.81
N MET A 45 5.45 -4.18 10.73
CA MET A 45 6.38 -3.08 10.47
C MET A 45 7.80 -3.61 10.23
N ARG A 46 8.30 -4.48 11.12
CA ARG A 46 9.62 -5.10 10.95
C ARG A 46 9.73 -5.86 9.62
N GLU A 47 8.67 -6.56 9.23
CA GLU A 47 8.68 -7.31 7.97
C GLU A 47 8.66 -6.38 6.75
N LEU A 48 7.93 -5.27 6.80
CA LEU A 48 7.99 -4.24 5.76
C LEU A 48 9.38 -3.60 5.68
N GLU A 49 9.98 -3.23 6.81
CA GLU A 49 11.37 -2.71 6.84
C GLU A 49 12.35 -3.70 6.18
N THR A 50 12.19 -4.99 6.45
CA THR A 50 13.04 -6.06 5.90
C THR A 50 12.82 -6.26 4.40
N CYS A 51 11.57 -6.27 3.94
CA CYS A 51 11.24 -6.61 2.56
C CYS A 51 11.44 -5.45 1.60
N ILE A 52 11.24 -4.22 2.06
CA ILE A 52 11.06 -3.07 1.17
C ILE A 52 11.89 -1.84 1.55
N ASP A 53 12.90 -2.03 2.42
CA ASP A 53 13.87 -1.02 2.83
C ASP A 53 13.21 0.31 3.23
N MET A 54 12.10 0.18 3.96
CA MET A 54 11.35 1.33 4.45
C MET A 54 12.07 1.94 5.64
N ALA A 55 12.53 3.18 5.50
CA ALA A 55 12.90 4.00 6.64
C ALA A 55 11.62 4.48 7.32
N ASN A 56 11.34 3.88 8.48
CA ASN A 56 10.21 4.20 9.32
C ASN A 56 10.46 5.51 10.09
N ASP A 57 9.45 6.38 10.20
CA ASP A 57 9.57 7.65 10.94
C ASP A 57 8.71 7.71 12.22
N PHE A 58 8.34 6.55 12.78
CA PHE A 58 7.62 6.45 14.06
C PHE A 58 8.21 7.41 15.11
N GLY A 59 7.41 8.40 15.52
CA GLY A 59 7.79 9.38 16.53
C GLY A 59 7.26 10.79 16.28
N TYR A 60 6.85 11.09 15.05
CA TYR A 60 6.13 12.33 14.73
C TYR A 60 4.65 12.04 14.53
N SER A 61 3.79 12.80 15.21
CA SER A 61 2.36 12.82 14.87
C SER A 61 2.22 13.36 13.45
N HIS A 62 1.77 12.50 12.54
CA HIS A 62 1.53 12.89 11.15
C HIS A 62 0.07 13.25 10.97
N ASN A 63 -0.22 14.55 10.95
CA ASN A 63 -1.56 15.02 10.60
C ASN A 63 -1.86 14.96 9.08
N ALA A 64 -0.97 14.35 8.28
CA ALA A 64 -1.19 14.18 6.86
C ALA A 64 -2.21 13.07 6.64
N GLU A 65 -3.42 13.44 6.18
CA GLU A 65 -4.53 12.52 5.86
C GLU A 65 -5.07 11.71 7.07
N GLY A 66 -4.69 12.09 8.30
CA GLY A 66 -5.15 11.45 9.53
C GLY A 66 -4.59 10.05 9.78
N CYS A 67 -3.46 9.69 9.15
CA CYS A 67 -2.82 8.40 9.39
C CYS A 67 -2.08 8.36 10.73
N ASP A 68 -1.98 7.17 11.32
CA ASP A 68 -1.29 6.96 12.60
C ASP A 68 0.23 6.94 12.43
N ALA A 69 0.69 6.52 11.26
CA ALA A 69 2.08 6.47 10.88
C ALA A 69 2.25 6.59 9.36
N PHE A 70 3.42 7.08 8.98
CA PHE A 70 3.80 7.28 7.60
C PHE A 70 5.11 6.55 7.32
N ALA A 71 5.22 5.94 6.14
CA ALA A 71 6.49 5.46 5.63
C ALA A 71 6.64 5.85 4.18
N ARG A 72 7.89 6.08 3.79
CA ARG A 72 8.24 6.43 2.41
C ARG A 72 9.53 5.78 1.99
N ARG A 73 9.51 5.12 0.83
CA ARG A 73 10.71 4.72 0.12
C ARG A 73 10.83 5.49 -1.19
N ARG A 74 11.91 6.26 -1.32
CA ARG A 74 12.24 7.13 -2.46
C ARG A 74 13.12 6.41 -3.47
N GLY A 75 13.34 6.96 -4.66
CA GLY A 75 14.29 6.42 -5.64
C GLY A 75 14.01 4.96 -6.05
N LEU A 76 12.73 4.63 -6.28
CA LEU A 76 12.31 3.27 -6.61
C LEU A 76 12.61 2.87 -8.05
N GLN A 77 12.55 3.81 -8.98
CA GLN A 77 12.75 3.51 -10.40
C GLN A 77 14.03 4.17 -10.90
N PRO A 78 14.96 3.42 -11.52
CA PRO A 78 16.07 4.04 -12.22
C PRO A 78 15.53 4.81 -13.44
N ILE A 79 16.11 5.98 -13.69
CA ILE A 79 15.92 6.69 -14.96
C ILE A 79 16.45 5.77 -16.06
N HIS A 80 15.60 5.37 -17.00
CA HIS A 80 16.05 4.59 -18.15
C HIS A 80 17.04 5.44 -18.96
N LEU A 81 18.10 4.85 -19.49
CA LEU A 81 19.02 5.55 -20.40
C LEU A 81 18.66 5.16 -21.83
N GLY A 82 18.52 6.13 -22.74
CA GLY A 82 18.13 5.91 -24.14
C GLY A 82 16.98 6.79 -24.59
N GLU A 83 16.26 6.36 -25.63
CA GLU A 83 15.14 7.09 -26.25
C GLU A 83 14.03 7.44 -25.24
N ASP A 84 13.83 6.59 -24.23
CA ASP A 84 12.82 6.76 -23.18
C ASP A 84 13.35 7.49 -21.94
N GLY A 85 14.64 7.79 -21.89
CA GLY A 85 15.26 8.30 -20.68
C GLY A 85 14.84 9.71 -20.29
N ALA A 86 14.64 10.57 -21.30
CA ALA A 86 14.02 11.87 -21.12
C ALA A 86 12.56 11.79 -20.65
N ARG A 87 11.95 10.61 -20.72
CA ARG A 87 10.55 10.34 -20.32
C ARG A 87 10.39 9.68 -18.97
N SER A 88 11.47 9.17 -18.39
CA SER A 88 11.47 8.58 -17.05
C SER A 88 11.80 9.62 -15.97
N HIS A 89 11.29 9.40 -14.76
CA HIS A 89 11.52 10.26 -13.61
C HIS A 89 11.56 9.43 -12.31
N ASP A 90 12.08 10.02 -11.23
CA ASP A 90 12.15 9.37 -9.93
C ASP A 90 10.72 9.11 -9.39
N HIS A 91 10.56 8.00 -8.68
CA HIS A 91 9.31 7.62 -8.02
C HIS A 91 9.55 7.20 -6.57
N CYS A 92 8.52 7.35 -5.76
CA CYS A 92 8.48 6.94 -4.38
C CYS A 92 7.17 6.18 -4.08
N VAL A 93 7.24 5.29 -3.09
CA VAL A 93 6.06 4.65 -2.51
C VAL A 93 5.82 5.24 -1.13
N HIS A 94 4.58 5.65 -0.90
CA HIS A 94 4.10 6.22 0.35
C HIS A 94 3.12 5.23 0.98
N LEU A 95 3.34 4.86 2.24
CA LEU A 95 2.42 4.04 3.03
C LEU A 95 1.89 4.89 4.18
N ARG A 96 0.57 4.97 4.31
CA ARG A 96 -0.14 5.64 5.39
C ARG A 96 -0.90 4.60 6.19
N PHE A 97 -0.51 4.37 7.43
CA PHE A 97 -1.10 3.31 8.26
C PHE A 97 -2.26 3.82 9.10
N TYR A 98 -3.28 2.96 9.29
CA TYR A 98 -4.48 3.25 10.07
C TYR A 98 -4.74 2.12 11.07
N TYR A 99 -3.92 1.98 12.09
CA TYR A 99 -4.02 0.92 13.10
C TYR A 99 -4.72 1.34 14.39
N GLU A 100 -4.72 2.62 14.80
CA GLU A 100 -5.47 3.05 15.99
C GLU A 100 -6.98 2.99 15.72
N ALA A 101 -7.40 3.34 14.50
CA ALA A 101 -8.78 3.17 14.04
C ALA A 101 -9.25 1.70 14.09
N LEU A 102 -8.33 0.75 14.00
CA LEU A 102 -8.62 -0.70 13.94
C LEU A 102 -8.38 -1.43 15.26
N LYS A 103 -7.63 -0.83 16.19
CA LYS A 103 -7.27 -1.42 17.49
C LYS A 103 -8.47 -1.77 18.37
N SER A 104 -9.55 -1.00 18.25
CA SER A 104 -10.81 -1.23 18.98
C SER A 104 -11.78 -2.15 18.25
N CYS A 105 -11.47 -2.55 17.02
CA CYS A 105 -12.28 -3.52 16.28
C CYS A 105 -12.13 -4.93 16.88
N GLN A 106 -13.16 -5.75 16.69
CA GLN A 106 -13.07 -7.18 17.00
C GLN A 106 -12.04 -7.86 16.10
N LEU A 107 -11.49 -8.97 16.59
CA LEU A 107 -10.66 -9.86 15.76
C LEU A 107 -11.46 -10.29 14.54
N VAL A 108 -10.77 -10.34 13.40
CA VAL A 108 -11.36 -10.87 12.16
C VAL A 108 -11.26 -12.37 12.21
N GLU A 109 -12.38 -13.07 12.03
CA GLU A 109 -12.42 -14.52 11.92
C GLU A 109 -12.64 -14.93 10.45
N LEU A 110 -11.76 -15.79 9.94
CA LEU A 110 -11.87 -16.34 8.60
C LEU A 110 -11.41 -17.80 8.64
N ASP A 111 -12.27 -18.71 8.15
CA ASP A 111 -12.01 -20.15 8.13
C ASP A 111 -11.63 -20.73 9.52
N GLY A 112 -12.20 -20.17 10.59
CA GLY A 112 -11.94 -20.57 11.98
C GLY A 112 -10.61 -20.05 12.55
N ILE A 113 -9.90 -19.18 11.82
CA ILE A 113 -8.66 -18.54 12.24
C ILE A 113 -8.95 -17.10 12.62
N GLN A 114 -8.40 -16.65 13.76
CA GLN A 114 -8.52 -15.29 14.23
C GLN A 114 -7.30 -14.45 13.84
N TYR A 115 -7.55 -13.24 13.37
CA TYR A 115 -6.53 -12.32 12.90
C TYR A 115 -6.64 -10.94 13.57
N TYR A 116 -5.49 -10.37 13.91
CA TYR A 116 -5.35 -8.93 14.06
C TYR A 116 -5.30 -8.28 12.68
N GLN A 117 -5.95 -7.13 12.51
CA GLN A 117 -6.00 -6.41 11.24
C GLN A 117 -5.25 -5.08 11.27
N TYR A 118 -4.51 -4.81 10.20
CA TYR A 118 -3.81 -3.56 9.92
C TYR A 118 -4.10 -3.14 8.50
N ALA A 119 -4.24 -1.84 8.29
CA ALA A 119 -4.49 -1.30 6.97
C ALA A 119 -3.51 -0.18 6.66
N ALA A 120 -3.09 -0.12 5.40
CA ALA A 120 -2.30 0.96 4.85
C ALA A 120 -2.94 1.46 3.55
N SER A 121 -2.97 2.78 3.39
CA SER A 121 -3.18 3.42 2.09
C SER A 121 -1.81 3.64 1.45
N VAL A 122 -1.58 2.98 0.32
CA VAL A 122 -0.31 2.87 -0.37
C VAL A 122 -0.39 3.51 -1.74
N HIS A 123 0.55 4.39 -2.05
CA HIS A 123 0.60 5.14 -3.31
C HIS A 123 2.01 5.08 -3.91
N TYR A 124 2.10 4.69 -5.17
CA TYR A 124 3.29 4.88 -5.98
C TYR A 124 3.16 6.17 -6.78
N GLU A 125 3.98 7.17 -6.47
CA GLU A 125 3.89 8.51 -7.05
C GLU A 125 5.26 9.08 -7.42
N VAL A 126 5.25 10.24 -8.08
CA VAL A 126 6.47 10.92 -8.49
C VAL A 126 7.25 11.41 -7.28
N ASP A 127 8.56 11.17 -7.27
CA ASP A 127 9.45 11.61 -6.21
C ASP A 127 10.03 13.00 -6.54
N ARG A 128 9.52 14.09 -5.91
CA ARG A 128 10.29 15.26 -5.40
C ARG A 128 9.47 16.55 -5.13
N PRO A 129 9.97 17.41 -4.22
CA PRO A 129 9.64 18.83 -4.13
C PRO A 129 10.31 19.66 -5.26
N ARG A 130 9.59 20.68 -5.77
CA ARG A 130 9.95 21.61 -6.88
C ARG A 130 11.35 22.23 -6.67
N PRO A 131 12.29 22.28 -7.66
CA PRO A 131 12.07 22.62 -9.08
C PRO A 131 12.63 21.61 -10.11
N LEU A 132 13.12 20.45 -9.68
CA LEU A 132 13.69 19.41 -10.55
C LEU A 132 12.67 18.38 -11.01
N HIS A 133 11.37 18.71 -10.97
CA HIS A 133 10.29 17.81 -11.38
C HIS A 133 10.10 17.93 -12.89
N PRO A 134 10.64 17.01 -13.71
CA PRO A 134 10.36 17.05 -15.14
C PRO A 134 8.93 16.54 -15.30
N TYR A 135 8.02 17.43 -15.71
CA TYR A 135 6.70 17.02 -16.14
C TYR A 135 6.86 16.24 -17.43
N VAL A 136 6.84 14.91 -17.36
CA VAL A 136 6.93 14.08 -18.56
C VAL A 136 5.69 13.22 -18.72
N ASP A 137 4.95 13.53 -19.77
CA ASP A 137 3.60 13.03 -20.02
C ASP A 137 3.53 11.56 -20.43
N GLU A 138 4.68 10.93 -20.65
CA GLU A 138 4.84 9.60 -21.25
C GLU A 138 5.74 8.70 -20.38
N CYS A 139 5.64 8.83 -19.06
CA CYS A 139 6.42 7.96 -18.18
C CYS A 139 6.05 6.48 -18.42
N PRO A 140 7.00 5.60 -18.79
CA PRO A 140 6.71 4.19 -19.03
C PRO A 140 6.26 3.43 -17.76
N HIS A 141 6.51 4.00 -16.57
CA HIS A 141 6.23 3.36 -15.28
C HIS A 141 4.87 3.76 -14.69
N CYS A 142 4.64 5.04 -14.40
CA CYS A 142 3.35 5.46 -13.86
C CYS A 142 2.31 5.76 -14.94
N GLY A 143 2.71 5.94 -16.21
CA GLY A 143 1.80 6.23 -17.32
C GLY A 143 1.09 7.58 -17.18
N CYS A 144 1.72 8.57 -16.55
CA CYS A 144 1.03 9.76 -16.09
C CYS A 144 1.54 11.11 -16.62
N THR A 145 0.53 11.90 -17.04
CA THR A 145 0.56 13.22 -17.65
C THR A 145 0.44 14.36 -16.64
N GLY A 146 1.19 15.44 -16.88
CA GLY A 146 0.86 16.85 -16.61
C GLY A 146 0.58 17.27 -15.16
N GLU A 147 0.18 18.54 -14.98
CA GLU A 147 -0.50 18.93 -13.75
C GLU A 147 -1.68 17.97 -13.52
N TYR A 148 -1.93 17.63 -12.26
CA TYR A 148 -2.99 16.74 -11.79
C TYR A 148 -4.41 17.03 -12.35
N ALA A 149 -4.59 18.02 -13.21
CA ALA A 149 -5.84 18.57 -13.71
C ALA A 149 -6.43 17.88 -14.96
N SER A 150 -5.73 17.01 -15.70
CA SER A 150 -6.32 16.48 -16.93
C SER A 150 -5.79 15.12 -17.39
N TYR A 151 -6.14 14.05 -16.67
CA TYR A 151 -6.15 12.72 -17.26
C TYR A 151 -7.48 12.51 -17.98
N GLN A 152 -7.53 12.63 -19.31
CA GLN A 152 -8.69 12.26 -20.14
C GLN A 152 -10.06 12.79 -19.65
N GLY A 153 -10.11 14.01 -19.06
CA GLY A 153 -11.34 14.60 -18.52
C GLY A 153 -11.78 14.09 -17.14
N ALA A 154 -10.95 13.31 -16.44
CA ALA A 154 -11.20 12.81 -15.09
C ALA A 154 -10.52 13.67 -14.01
N VAL A 155 -11.18 13.76 -12.84
CA VAL A 155 -10.67 14.45 -11.63
C VAL A 155 -9.42 13.76 -11.11
N THR A 156 -8.45 14.52 -10.57
CA THR A 156 -7.21 14.06 -9.94
C THR A 156 -7.36 12.81 -9.06
N SER A 157 -8.45 12.71 -8.29
CA SER A 157 -8.73 11.57 -7.41
C SER A 157 -8.78 10.25 -8.17
N VAL A 158 -9.40 10.24 -9.36
CA VAL A 158 -9.56 9.04 -10.20
C VAL A 158 -8.21 8.47 -10.64
N LYS A 159 -7.21 9.32 -10.86
CA LYS A 159 -5.84 8.89 -11.24
C LYS A 159 -5.14 8.19 -10.08
N ASN A 160 -5.20 8.76 -8.88
CA ASN A 160 -4.59 8.14 -7.72
C ASN A 160 -5.23 6.76 -7.48
N GLU A 161 -6.56 6.72 -7.42
CA GLU A 161 -7.34 5.53 -7.11
C GLU A 161 -7.19 4.41 -8.17
N ARG A 162 -6.97 4.77 -9.45
CA ARG A 162 -6.89 3.79 -10.57
C ARG A 162 -5.49 3.45 -11.04
N VAL A 163 -4.49 4.27 -10.71
CA VAL A 163 -3.12 4.09 -11.21
C VAL A 163 -2.12 4.02 -10.06
N HIS A 164 -2.02 5.06 -9.23
CA HIS A 164 -1.01 5.10 -8.17
C HIS A 164 -1.28 4.10 -7.05
N ASP A 165 -2.55 3.90 -6.70
CA ASP A 165 -2.98 2.96 -5.66
C ASP A 165 -2.72 1.51 -6.09
N PRO A 166 -3.15 1.03 -7.29
CA PRO A 166 -2.80 -0.31 -7.75
C PRO A 166 -1.29 -0.54 -7.87
N LEU A 167 -0.53 0.43 -8.38
CA LEU A 167 0.93 0.32 -8.46
C LEU A 167 1.58 0.31 -7.07
N GLY A 168 1.03 1.08 -6.11
CA GLY A 168 1.43 1.04 -4.71
C GLY A 168 1.19 -0.32 -4.06
N ALA A 169 0.02 -0.92 -4.29
CA ALA A 169 -0.28 -2.27 -3.83
C ALA A 169 0.64 -3.30 -4.51
N GLU A 170 0.86 -3.20 -5.82
CA GLU A 170 1.74 -4.10 -6.57
C GLU A 170 3.16 -4.09 -6.00
N ILE A 171 3.75 -2.91 -5.78
CA ILE A 171 5.12 -2.84 -5.29
C ILE A 171 5.23 -3.37 -3.87
N VAL A 172 4.31 -3.03 -2.95
CA VAL A 172 4.34 -3.55 -1.58
C VAL A 172 4.16 -5.06 -1.55
N VAL A 173 3.27 -5.61 -2.37
CA VAL A 173 2.99 -7.05 -2.38
C VAL A 173 4.09 -7.83 -3.11
N ASN A 174 4.46 -7.41 -4.31
CA ASN A 174 5.28 -8.21 -5.23
C ASN A 174 6.71 -7.70 -5.39
N GLY A 175 7.00 -6.48 -4.96
CA GLY A 175 8.28 -5.82 -5.27
C GLY A 175 8.40 -5.43 -6.74
N THR A 176 7.27 -5.26 -7.43
CA THR A 176 7.24 -4.96 -8.86
C THR A 176 6.41 -3.72 -9.16
N ILE A 177 6.72 -3.09 -10.31
CA ILE A 177 5.89 -2.07 -10.95
C ILE A 177 5.61 -2.53 -12.37
N ARG A 178 4.34 -2.75 -12.72
CA ARG A 178 3.93 -3.33 -14.01
C ARG A 178 4.62 -4.66 -14.33
N GLY A 179 4.89 -5.46 -13.31
CA GLY A 179 5.57 -6.75 -13.41
C GLY A 179 7.10 -6.67 -13.47
N GLU A 180 7.69 -5.47 -13.51
CA GLU A 180 9.15 -5.30 -13.49
C GLU A 180 9.66 -5.22 -12.06
N LYS A 181 10.71 -5.99 -11.74
CA LYS A 181 11.32 -6.00 -10.40
C LYS A 181 12.00 -4.68 -10.07
N ILE A 182 11.74 -4.19 -8.86
CA ILE A 182 12.43 -3.05 -8.30
C ILE A 182 13.65 -3.52 -7.51
N VAL A 183 14.81 -2.91 -7.80
CA VAL A 183 16.07 -3.26 -7.14
C VAL A 183 15.97 -2.98 -5.64
N ALA A 184 16.41 -3.95 -4.83
CA ALA A 184 16.37 -3.90 -3.36
C ALA A 184 14.96 -3.72 -2.75
N PHE A 185 13.91 -4.11 -3.48
CA PHE A 185 12.53 -4.07 -3.01
C PHE A 185 11.88 -5.43 -3.32
N ASN A 186 11.83 -6.32 -2.33
CA ASN A 186 11.41 -7.72 -2.52
C ASN A 186 9.89 -7.93 -2.47
N GLY A 187 9.16 -6.97 -1.88
CA GLY A 187 7.73 -7.11 -1.60
C GLY A 187 7.45 -8.13 -0.50
N VAL A 188 6.26 -8.04 0.10
CA VAL A 188 5.87 -8.95 1.20
C VAL A 188 5.63 -10.39 0.72
N SER A 189 5.46 -10.62 -0.59
CA SER A 189 5.42 -11.97 -1.19
C SER A 189 6.65 -12.81 -0.82
N SER A 190 7.82 -12.18 -0.64
CA SER A 190 9.05 -12.84 -0.18
C SER A 190 8.95 -13.46 1.22
N LEU A 191 7.99 -13.02 2.05
CA LEU A 191 7.76 -13.56 3.39
C LEU A 191 7.21 -14.99 3.39
N GLN A 192 6.74 -15.50 2.24
CA GLN A 192 6.27 -16.88 2.10
C GLN A 192 7.33 -17.94 2.44
N GLU A 193 8.61 -17.57 2.50
CA GLU A 193 9.68 -18.46 2.97
C GLU A 193 9.64 -18.65 4.49
N ARG A 194 9.13 -17.65 5.23
CA ARG A 194 9.10 -17.62 6.69
C ARG A 194 7.73 -17.92 7.28
N TYR A 195 6.67 -17.54 6.58
CA TYR A 195 5.30 -17.68 7.04
C TYR A 195 4.49 -18.54 6.08
N LYS A 196 3.44 -19.20 6.59
CA LYS A 196 2.35 -19.64 5.72
C LYS A 196 1.58 -18.38 5.35
N MET A 197 1.65 -18.02 4.07
CA MET A 197 1.11 -16.76 3.59
C MET A 197 0.06 -16.98 2.53
N ARG A 198 -1.04 -16.22 2.62
CA ARG A 198 -2.03 -16.09 1.55
C ARG A 198 -2.09 -14.62 1.17
N ILE A 199 -2.04 -14.34 -0.13
CA ILE A 199 -2.26 -13.00 -0.67
C ILE A 199 -3.46 -13.09 -1.60
N GLU A 200 -4.45 -12.23 -1.37
CA GLU A 200 -5.58 -12.05 -2.28
C GLU A 200 -5.61 -10.60 -2.77
N GLN A 201 -5.65 -10.42 -4.09
CA GLN A 201 -5.88 -9.12 -4.71
C GLN A 201 -7.23 -9.12 -5.40
N PHE A 202 -8.03 -8.07 -5.19
CA PHE A 202 -9.35 -7.98 -5.77
C PHE A 202 -9.74 -6.53 -6.04
N ARG A 203 -10.71 -6.36 -6.94
CA ARG A 203 -11.39 -5.09 -7.15
C ARG A 203 -12.53 -4.98 -6.15
N PRO A 204 -12.62 -3.89 -5.37
CA PRO A 204 -13.72 -3.74 -4.43
C PRO A 204 -15.06 -3.53 -5.14
N GLU A 205 -16.11 -4.15 -4.60
CA GLU A 205 -17.50 -4.01 -5.08
C GLU A 205 -18.35 -3.03 -4.25
N ARG A 206 -17.93 -2.71 -3.02
CA ARG A 206 -18.59 -1.76 -2.11
C ARG A 206 -18.37 -0.32 -2.52
N GLU A 207 -19.43 0.49 -2.43
CA GLU A 207 -19.42 1.91 -2.79
C GLU A 207 -18.52 2.77 -1.89
N ASP A 208 -18.26 2.35 -0.65
CA ASP A 208 -17.42 3.09 0.31
C ASP A 208 -15.92 2.88 0.08
N MET A 209 -15.54 1.99 -0.84
CA MET A 209 -14.15 1.67 -1.18
C MET A 209 -13.76 2.34 -2.49
N ASN A 210 -13.26 3.58 -2.42
CA ASN A 210 -12.85 4.37 -3.58
C ASN A 210 -11.44 4.03 -4.10
N THR A 211 -11.03 2.76 -4.11
CA THR A 211 -9.73 2.33 -4.67
C THR A 211 -9.94 1.24 -5.72
N ALA A 212 -9.11 1.17 -6.76
CA ALA A 212 -9.33 0.20 -7.83
C ALA A 212 -8.90 -1.23 -7.49
N VAL A 213 -7.98 -1.38 -6.54
CA VAL A 213 -7.43 -2.68 -6.11
C VAL A 213 -7.24 -2.66 -4.60
N VAL A 214 -7.61 -3.76 -3.94
CA VAL A 214 -7.26 -4.05 -2.56
C VAL A 214 -6.44 -5.32 -2.51
N ALA A 215 -5.33 -5.29 -1.76
CA ALA A 215 -4.53 -6.46 -1.45
C ALA A 215 -4.71 -6.86 0.03
N ALA A 216 -5.11 -8.10 0.28
CA ALA A 216 -5.20 -8.71 1.60
C ALA A 216 -4.09 -9.74 1.79
N VAL A 217 -3.23 -9.52 2.78
CA VAL A 217 -2.06 -10.34 3.11
C VAL A 217 -2.32 -11.03 4.44
N PHE A 218 -2.44 -12.34 4.43
CA PHE A 218 -2.64 -13.16 5.63
C PHE A 218 -1.34 -13.81 6.04
N LEU A 219 -0.91 -13.57 7.27
CA LEU A 219 0.30 -14.12 7.87
C LEU A 219 -0.09 -15.15 8.93
N GLU A 220 0.32 -16.39 8.72
CA GLU A 220 0.12 -17.52 9.63
C GLU A 220 1.45 -18.19 9.97
N ASP A 221 1.47 -18.94 11.08
CA ASP A 221 2.58 -19.83 11.37
C ASP A 221 2.66 -20.91 10.28
N ARG A 222 3.89 -21.22 9.88
CA ARG A 222 4.19 -22.26 8.89
C ARG A 222 4.18 -23.66 9.51
N ARG A 223 4.23 -23.74 10.84
CA ARG A 223 4.29 -24.97 11.62
C ARG A 223 2.96 -25.72 11.65
#